data_AF-J9EP43-F1
#
_entry.id   AF-J9EP43-F1
#
_cell.length_a   1.000
_cell.length_b   1.000
_cell.length_c   1.000
_cell.angle_alpha   90.00
_cell.angle_beta   90.00
_cell.angle_gamma   90.00
#
_symmetry.space_group_name_H-M   'P 1'
#
loop_
_entity.id
_entity.type
_entity.pdbx_description
1 polymer ?
#
loop_
_entity_poly.entity_id
_entity_poly.type
_entity_poly.pdbx_seq_one_letter_code
_entity_poly.pdbx_strand_id
1 'polypeptide(L)'
;LLECNFAPLRLASQIQAELTRVTELNRAEYNQYVEALKGVTATKIIKQISVIYDTLSIERIQKVIPFYNGDELERFLVDIAKHRYVKARIDHRGRSIHFGAADAALSGFFDLEVSDGFGGEAEQVAVEDIRNHLQSMYNSLRDAVQVLDYEKIKRAATEDLKRHAEIYLYHKDADYERILLRRKKIESYKETSERQKLEKCQQAQAEANRKEEQRRAEEMRRLEQENIEKEKLRRLAEQEEIDRKVRAEKMKKIQATPIYQAIVKDHGEEAFQNMDPDSVLREQRDRLDEQRREQQARLQQQEKKFDHLIRAYHLQEMVARKAISDNFAVKAPQNHDSYEKRRVENAIKDHENAVAVYERMQKVRKDPDAAAFLESVKKARADDFNKKMEEWEKKLRDEKRKRLEERHELRKKERRKEWLQERERELVKAREVAEQTRRDEQDKERRAVREAQRPPKREIVENSEIDSDWRKN
;
A
#
# COMPACT_ATOMS: atom_id res chain seq x y z
N LEU A 1 -15.29 -24.65 5.88
CA LEU A 1 -16.02 -24.58 4.59
C LEU A 1 -15.85 -23.22 3.92
N LEU A 2 -16.13 -22.12 4.62
CA LEU A 2 -16.11 -20.77 4.07
C LEU A 2 -14.75 -20.16 3.74
N GLU A 3 -13.61 -20.70 4.16
CA GLU A 3 -12.30 -20.11 3.81
C GLU A 3 -11.62 -20.89 2.67
N CYS A 4 -11.28 -22.16 2.92
CA CYS A 4 -10.38 -22.92 2.05
C CYS A 4 -11.05 -23.58 0.83
N ASN A 5 -12.37 -23.77 0.82
CA ASN A 5 -13.03 -24.54 -0.25
C ASN A 5 -13.49 -23.63 -1.40
N PHE A 6 -13.15 -24.03 -2.62
CA PHE A 6 -13.64 -23.46 -3.88
C PHE A 6 -14.66 -24.41 -4.51
N ALA A 7 -15.94 -24.25 -4.15
CA ALA A 7 -17.02 -25.15 -4.55
C ALA A 7 -18.37 -24.40 -4.64
N PRO A 8 -18.51 -23.44 -5.57
CA PRO A 8 -19.62 -22.48 -5.58
C PRO A 8 -21.00 -23.15 -5.64
N LEU A 9 -21.12 -24.28 -6.33
CA LEU A 9 -22.40 -24.96 -6.53
C LEU A 9 -22.86 -25.81 -5.34
N ARG A 10 -21.94 -26.21 -4.44
CA ARG A 10 -22.23 -27.10 -3.30
C ARG A 10 -22.16 -26.39 -1.96
N LEU A 11 -21.51 -25.22 -1.91
CA LEU A 11 -21.25 -24.51 -0.66
C LEU A 11 -22.54 -24.08 0.05
N ALA A 12 -23.56 -23.63 -0.70
CA ALA A 12 -24.83 -23.22 -0.11
C ALA A 12 -25.56 -24.37 0.58
N SER A 13 -25.64 -25.55 -0.06
CA SER A 13 -26.33 -26.70 0.52
C SER A 13 -25.60 -27.26 1.74
N GLN A 14 -24.27 -27.29 1.70
CA GLN A 14 -23.44 -27.70 2.84
C GLN A 14 -23.63 -26.77 4.04
N ILE A 15 -23.64 -25.45 3.81
CA ILE A 15 -23.80 -24.47 4.89
C ILE A 15 -25.24 -24.43 5.38
N GLN A 16 -26.24 -24.61 4.51
CA GLN A 16 -27.63 -24.71 4.93
C GLN A 16 -27.82 -25.86 5.94
N ALA A 17 -27.21 -27.02 5.69
CA ALA A 17 -27.29 -28.15 6.61
C ALA A 17 -26.70 -27.83 7.99
N GLU A 18 -25.56 -27.14 8.05
CA GLU A 18 -24.95 -26.73 9.32
C GLU A 18 -25.74 -25.60 10.01
N LEU A 19 -26.27 -24.64 9.26
CA LEU A 19 -27.12 -23.57 9.81
C LEU A 19 -28.43 -24.10 10.39
N THR A 20 -29.02 -25.14 9.77
CA THR A 20 -30.18 -25.84 10.33
C THR A 20 -29.84 -26.47 11.68
N ARG A 21 -28.70 -27.17 11.79
CA ARG A 21 -28.24 -27.73 13.08
C ARG A 21 -28.02 -26.64 14.14
N VAL A 22 -27.46 -25.50 13.76
CA VAL A 22 -27.27 -24.36 14.68
C VAL A 22 -28.62 -23.82 15.16
N THR A 23 -29.60 -23.72 14.27
CA THR A 23 -30.95 -23.24 14.60
C THR A 23 -31.67 -24.23 15.54
N GLU A 24 -31.51 -25.54 15.32
CA GLU A 24 -32.07 -26.61 16.15
C GLU A 24 -31.54 -26.60 17.60
N LEU A 25 -30.35 -26.04 17.84
CA LEU A 25 -29.81 -25.87 19.20
C LEU A 25 -30.59 -24.86 20.05
N ASN A 26 -31.48 -24.06 19.43
CA ASN A 26 -32.35 -23.07 20.10
C ASN A 26 -31.61 -22.11 21.05
N ARG A 27 -30.37 -21.75 20.72
CA ARG A 27 -29.57 -20.77 21.47
C ARG A 27 -29.63 -19.41 20.80
N ALA A 28 -30.22 -18.43 21.47
CA ALA A 28 -30.35 -17.05 20.97
C ALA A 28 -28.99 -16.43 20.60
N GLU A 29 -27.94 -16.75 21.37
CA GLU A 29 -26.56 -16.28 21.14
C GLU A 29 -25.98 -16.72 19.79
N TYR A 30 -26.43 -17.84 19.23
CA TYR A 30 -25.96 -18.34 17.93
C TYR A 30 -26.92 -17.96 16.80
N ASN A 31 -28.23 -17.94 17.08
CA ASN A 31 -29.25 -17.61 16.08
C ASN A 31 -29.10 -16.18 15.53
N GLN A 32 -28.57 -15.23 16.32
CA GLN A 32 -28.29 -13.87 15.85
C GLN A 32 -27.29 -13.80 14.67
N TYR A 33 -26.43 -14.81 14.51
CA TYR A 33 -25.40 -14.82 13.46
C TYR A 33 -25.84 -15.53 12.18
N VAL A 34 -26.97 -16.25 12.19
CA VAL A 34 -27.40 -17.10 11.07
C VAL A 34 -27.59 -16.29 9.79
N GLU A 35 -28.23 -15.12 9.88
CA GLU A 35 -28.51 -14.29 8.70
C GLU A 35 -27.23 -13.64 8.14
N ALA A 36 -26.34 -13.19 9.02
CA ALA A 36 -25.03 -12.68 8.63
C ALA A 36 -24.19 -13.77 7.92
N LEU A 37 -24.24 -15.01 8.43
CA LEU A 37 -23.54 -16.14 7.82
C LEU A 37 -24.10 -16.51 6.44
N LYS A 38 -25.42 -16.43 6.22
CA LYS A 38 -26.03 -16.60 4.89
C LYS A 38 -25.53 -15.53 3.92
N GLY A 39 -25.49 -14.27 4.33
CA GLY A 39 -24.98 -13.16 3.53
C GLY A 39 -23.50 -13.32 3.14
N VAL A 40 -22.65 -13.67 4.10
CA VAL A 40 -21.22 -13.94 3.83
C VAL A 40 -21.06 -15.15 2.90
N THR A 41 -21.86 -16.21 3.11
CA THR A 41 -21.84 -17.40 2.27
C THR A 41 -22.24 -17.09 0.84
N ALA A 42 -23.37 -16.39 0.65
CA ALA A 42 -23.83 -15.97 -0.67
C ALA A 42 -22.81 -15.07 -1.36
N THR A 43 -22.19 -14.14 -0.62
CA THR A 43 -21.14 -13.26 -1.14
C THR A 43 -19.97 -14.08 -1.66
N LYS A 44 -19.53 -15.07 -0.88
CA LYS A 44 -18.45 -15.98 -1.29
C LYS A 44 -18.82 -16.77 -2.53
N ILE A 45 -20.05 -17.29 -2.60
CA ILE A 45 -20.51 -18.07 -3.75
C ILE A 45 -20.50 -17.19 -5.01
N ILE A 46 -21.03 -15.97 -4.95
CA ILE A 46 -21.04 -15.05 -6.10
C ILE A 46 -19.61 -14.69 -6.53
N LYS A 47 -18.70 -14.44 -5.57
CA LYS A 47 -17.27 -14.24 -5.87
C LYS A 47 -16.62 -15.46 -6.56
N GLN A 48 -16.97 -16.67 -6.13
CA GLN A 48 -16.45 -17.89 -6.77
C GLN A 48 -17.05 -18.10 -8.16
N ILE A 49 -18.34 -17.81 -8.34
CA ILE A 49 -19.03 -17.90 -9.63
C ILE A 49 -18.43 -16.91 -10.62
N SER A 50 -18.17 -15.66 -10.21
CA SER A 50 -17.61 -14.62 -11.08
C SER A 50 -16.19 -14.92 -11.58
N VAL A 51 -15.46 -15.81 -10.90
CA VAL A 51 -14.13 -16.26 -11.35
C VAL A 51 -14.24 -17.35 -12.43
N ILE A 52 -15.34 -18.11 -12.47
CA ILE A 52 -15.51 -19.28 -13.35
C ILE A 52 -16.36 -18.95 -14.58
N TYR A 53 -17.37 -18.08 -14.41
CA TYR A 53 -18.39 -17.82 -15.41
C TYR A 53 -18.39 -16.33 -15.79
N ASP A 54 -18.39 -16.07 -17.10
CA ASP A 54 -18.57 -14.71 -17.64
C ASP A 54 -20.03 -14.28 -17.59
N THR A 55 -20.97 -15.17 -17.89
CA THR A 55 -22.40 -14.87 -17.83
C THR A 55 -23.16 -16.02 -17.18
N LEU A 56 -24.12 -15.69 -16.31
CA LEU A 56 -24.98 -16.68 -15.66
C LEU A 56 -26.42 -16.18 -15.51
N SER A 57 -27.41 -17.04 -15.69
CA SER A 57 -28.81 -16.66 -15.50
C SER A 57 -29.15 -16.44 -14.02
N ILE A 58 -30.02 -15.47 -13.74
CA ILE A 58 -30.48 -15.17 -12.37
C ILE A 58 -31.20 -16.38 -11.78
N GLU A 59 -32.00 -17.08 -12.59
CA GLU A 59 -32.67 -18.32 -12.19
C GLU A 59 -31.69 -19.42 -11.77
N ARG A 60 -30.52 -19.50 -12.42
CA ARG A 60 -29.48 -20.47 -12.05
C ARG A 60 -28.83 -20.08 -10.73
N ILE A 61 -28.58 -18.79 -10.50
CA ILE A 61 -28.04 -18.29 -9.23
C ILE A 61 -29.01 -18.59 -8.10
N GLN A 62 -30.31 -18.39 -8.31
CA GLN A 62 -31.34 -18.71 -7.33
C GLN A 62 -31.36 -20.20 -6.95
N LYS A 63 -31.16 -21.10 -7.92
CA LYS A 63 -31.02 -22.54 -7.64
C LYS A 63 -29.76 -22.88 -6.84
N VAL A 64 -28.69 -22.10 -6.99
CA VAL A 64 -27.42 -22.31 -6.30
C VAL A 64 -27.43 -21.71 -4.89
N ILE A 65 -28.09 -20.57 -4.70
CA ILE A 65 -28.21 -19.85 -3.43
C ILE A 65 -29.69 -19.88 -3.00
N PRO A 66 -30.15 -20.95 -2.34
CA PRO A 66 -31.55 -21.10 -1.94
C PRO A 66 -31.91 -20.27 -0.69
N PHE A 67 -31.04 -19.37 -0.24
CA PHE A 67 -31.23 -18.57 0.97
C PHE A 67 -32.21 -17.42 0.80
N TYR A 68 -32.40 -16.96 -0.43
CA TYR A 68 -33.11 -15.74 -0.78
C TYR A 68 -34.28 -16.01 -1.72
N ASN A 69 -35.35 -15.25 -1.54
CA ASN A 69 -36.42 -15.14 -2.52
C ASN A 69 -35.95 -14.37 -3.78
N GLY A 70 -36.72 -14.38 -4.86
CA GLY A 70 -36.32 -13.76 -6.13
C GLY A 70 -35.91 -12.27 -5.97
N ASP A 71 -36.77 -11.48 -5.32
CA ASP A 71 -36.53 -10.05 -5.11
C ASP A 71 -35.39 -9.78 -4.10
N GLU A 72 -35.29 -10.62 -3.06
CA GLU A 72 -34.20 -10.53 -2.07
C GLU A 72 -32.85 -10.86 -2.70
N LEU A 73 -32.80 -11.84 -3.59
CA LEU A 73 -31.60 -12.22 -4.33
C LEU A 73 -31.17 -11.09 -5.26
N GLU A 74 -32.12 -10.45 -5.95
CA GLU A 74 -31.83 -9.31 -6.82
C GLU A 74 -31.26 -8.14 -6.02
N ARG A 75 -31.89 -7.77 -4.90
CA ARG A 75 -31.38 -6.75 -3.99
C ARG A 75 -29.96 -7.09 -3.51
N PHE A 76 -29.73 -8.33 -3.12
CA PHE A 76 -28.42 -8.82 -2.70
C PHE A 76 -27.38 -8.68 -3.82
N LEU A 77 -27.71 -9.05 -5.05
CA LEU A 77 -26.80 -8.93 -6.20
C LEU A 77 -26.47 -7.47 -6.53
N VAL A 78 -27.46 -6.58 -6.44
CA VAL A 78 -27.24 -5.13 -6.59
C VAL A 78 -26.31 -4.62 -5.49
N ASP A 79 -26.49 -5.04 -4.24
CA ASP A 79 -25.59 -4.66 -3.15
C ASP A 79 -24.16 -5.19 -3.36
N ILE A 80 -24.01 -6.41 -3.87
CA ILE A 80 -22.70 -6.99 -4.23
C ILE A 80 -21.99 -6.17 -5.30
N ALA A 81 -22.71 -5.75 -6.35
CA ALA A 81 -22.16 -4.93 -7.42
C ALA A 81 -21.85 -3.50 -6.95
N LYS A 82 -22.77 -2.89 -6.17
CA LYS A 82 -22.64 -1.52 -5.63
C LYS A 82 -21.41 -1.37 -4.73
N HIS A 83 -21.20 -2.32 -3.82
CA HIS A 83 -20.03 -2.33 -2.92
C HIS A 83 -18.78 -2.89 -3.59
N ARG A 84 -18.82 -3.16 -4.91
CA ARG A 84 -17.68 -3.63 -5.71
C ARG A 84 -17.05 -4.92 -5.18
N TYR A 85 -17.82 -5.78 -4.51
CA TYR A 85 -17.34 -7.11 -4.11
C TYR A 85 -17.09 -8.01 -5.32
N VAL A 86 -17.87 -7.80 -6.38
CA VAL A 86 -17.71 -8.41 -7.70
C VAL A 86 -18.07 -7.36 -8.75
N LYS A 87 -17.31 -7.31 -9.86
CA LYS A 87 -17.67 -6.52 -11.04
C LYS A 87 -18.75 -7.28 -11.80
N ALA A 88 -20.00 -6.83 -11.72
CA ALA A 88 -21.13 -7.51 -12.35
C ALA A 88 -22.11 -6.50 -12.98
N ARG A 89 -22.65 -6.84 -14.15
CA ARG A 89 -23.72 -6.12 -14.84
C ARG A 89 -24.95 -7.02 -14.90
N ILE A 90 -26.05 -6.54 -14.33
CA ILE A 90 -27.33 -7.26 -14.32
C ILE A 90 -28.13 -6.84 -15.56
N ASP A 91 -28.51 -7.82 -16.37
CA ASP A 91 -29.40 -7.64 -17.52
C ASP A 91 -30.75 -8.32 -17.26
N HIS A 92 -31.78 -7.50 -17.03
CA HIS A 92 -33.14 -7.98 -16.81
C HIS A 92 -33.80 -8.48 -18.10
N ARG A 93 -33.41 -7.97 -19.28
CA ARG A 93 -33.99 -8.39 -20.55
C ARG A 93 -33.60 -9.83 -20.87
N GLY A 94 -32.34 -10.19 -20.64
CA GLY A 94 -31.84 -11.56 -20.73
C GLY A 94 -32.01 -12.40 -19.46
N ARG A 95 -32.53 -11.83 -18.36
CA ARG A 95 -32.56 -12.43 -17.00
C ARG A 95 -31.22 -13.06 -16.59
N SER A 96 -30.12 -12.34 -16.86
CA SER A 96 -28.77 -12.83 -16.67
C SER A 96 -27.84 -11.79 -16.07
N ILE A 97 -26.75 -12.26 -15.49
CA ILE A 97 -25.69 -11.43 -14.91
C ILE A 97 -24.43 -11.69 -15.71
N HIS A 98 -23.79 -10.61 -16.12
CA HIS A 98 -22.51 -10.61 -16.79
C HIS A 98 -21.44 -10.20 -15.78
N PHE A 99 -20.54 -11.09 -15.47
CA PHE A 99 -19.37 -10.85 -14.62
C PHE A 99 -18.24 -10.24 -15.46
N GLY A 100 -17.56 -9.25 -14.89
CA GLY A 100 -16.33 -8.68 -15.46
C GLY A 100 -15.11 -9.53 -15.15
N ALA A 101 -13.97 -9.20 -15.75
CA ALA A 101 -12.74 -9.96 -15.64
C ALA A 101 -12.39 -10.37 -14.19
N ALA A 102 -12.12 -11.67 -14.01
CA ALA A 102 -11.97 -12.33 -12.71
C ALA A 102 -10.86 -11.74 -11.82
N ASP A 103 -9.80 -11.18 -12.43
CA ASP A 103 -8.63 -10.63 -11.73
C ASP A 103 -8.97 -9.35 -10.93
N ALA A 104 -9.98 -8.59 -11.40
CA ALA A 104 -10.49 -7.41 -10.70
C ALA A 104 -11.35 -7.76 -9.47
N ALA A 105 -11.97 -8.93 -9.43
CA ALA A 105 -12.87 -9.34 -8.34
C ALA A 105 -12.13 -9.88 -7.09
N LEU A 106 -10.88 -10.30 -7.24
CA LEU A 106 -10.10 -10.93 -6.17
C LEU A 106 -9.14 -9.98 -5.45
N SER A 107 -8.83 -8.82 -6.03
CA SER A 107 -7.79 -7.93 -5.49
C SER A 107 -8.19 -7.22 -4.20
N GLY A 108 -9.48 -7.11 -3.87
CA GLY A 108 -9.97 -6.46 -2.64
C GLY A 108 -9.49 -5.01 -2.46
N PHE A 109 -8.85 -4.45 -3.49
CA PHE A 109 -8.11 -3.20 -3.51
C PHE A 109 -8.61 -2.42 -4.73
N PHE A 110 -9.91 -2.21 -4.81
CA PHE A 110 -10.42 -1.09 -5.58
C PHE A 110 -10.48 0.08 -4.63
N ASP A 111 -9.66 1.07 -4.96
CA ASP A 111 -9.56 2.35 -4.29
C ASP A 111 -10.96 2.93 -4.09
N LEU A 112 -11.24 3.34 -2.85
CA LEU A 112 -12.46 4.06 -2.46
C LEU A 112 -12.39 5.52 -2.92
N GLU A 113 -11.71 5.82 -4.03
CA GLU A 113 -11.75 7.13 -4.64
C GLU A 113 -13.06 7.27 -5.42
N VAL A 114 -13.83 8.26 -4.98
CA VAL A 114 -15.14 8.65 -5.46
C VAL A 114 -15.03 9.08 -6.93
N SER A 115 -15.12 8.12 -7.85
CA SER A 115 -15.41 8.41 -9.25
C SER A 115 -16.92 8.58 -9.40
N ASP A 116 -17.38 9.78 -9.09
CA ASP A 116 -18.69 10.29 -9.53
C ASP A 116 -18.69 10.32 -11.07
N GLY A 117 -19.24 9.28 -11.70
CA GLY A 117 -19.13 9.12 -13.14
C GLY A 117 -19.77 7.84 -13.66
N PHE A 118 -21.10 7.86 -13.76
CA PHE A 118 -21.89 6.87 -14.48
C PHE A 118 -21.64 7.01 -16.00
N GLY A 119 -20.48 6.54 -16.49
CA GLY A 119 -20.17 6.57 -17.93
C GLY A 119 -18.71 6.29 -18.25
N GLY A 120 -18.39 5.06 -18.66
CA GLY A 120 -17.05 4.68 -19.14
C GLY A 120 -16.53 3.32 -18.65
N GLU A 121 -17.31 2.58 -17.86
CA GLU A 121 -16.82 1.38 -17.17
C GLU A 121 -16.30 0.27 -18.12
N ALA A 122 -16.86 0.12 -19.32
CA ALA A 122 -16.47 -0.94 -20.26
C ALA A 122 -15.05 -0.75 -20.85
N GLU A 123 -14.65 0.49 -21.09
CA GLU A 123 -13.37 0.84 -21.72
C GLU A 123 -12.22 0.75 -20.70
N GLN A 124 -12.50 1.11 -19.44
CA GLN A 124 -11.56 0.93 -18.32
C GLN A 124 -11.27 -0.57 -18.06
N VAL A 125 -12.28 -1.46 -18.15
CA VAL A 125 -12.07 -2.92 -18.00
C VAL A 125 -11.07 -3.45 -19.03
N ALA A 126 -11.25 -3.08 -20.30
CA ALA A 126 -10.39 -3.57 -21.37
C ALA A 126 -8.93 -3.09 -21.19
N VAL A 127 -8.74 -1.86 -20.69
CA VAL A 127 -7.41 -1.32 -20.40
C VAL A 127 -6.75 -2.03 -19.22
N GLU A 128 -7.51 -2.40 -18.19
CA GLU A 128 -7.04 -3.16 -17.02
C GLU A 128 -6.63 -4.58 -17.39
N ASP A 129 -7.42 -5.27 -18.23
CA ASP A 129 -7.11 -6.62 -18.70
C ASP A 129 -5.83 -6.64 -19.54
N ILE A 130 -5.66 -5.65 -20.43
CA ILE A 130 -4.42 -5.49 -21.21
C ILE A 130 -3.24 -5.24 -20.27
N ARG A 131 -3.41 -4.40 -19.24
CA ARG A 131 -2.35 -4.12 -18.26
C ARG A 131 -1.91 -5.38 -17.52
N ASN A 132 -2.86 -6.16 -17.01
CA ASN A 132 -2.55 -7.39 -16.27
C ASN A 132 -1.92 -8.44 -17.20
N HIS A 133 -2.40 -8.53 -18.44
CA HIS A 133 -1.80 -9.40 -19.45
C HIS A 133 -0.35 -9.02 -19.76
N LEU A 134 -0.08 -7.73 -19.97
CA LEU A 134 1.28 -7.22 -20.20
C LEU A 134 2.19 -7.48 -18.99
N GLN A 135 1.69 -7.31 -17.77
CA GLN A 135 2.43 -7.60 -16.55
C GLN A 135 2.75 -9.10 -16.42
N SER A 136 1.78 -9.98 -16.70
CA SER A 136 1.96 -11.43 -16.70
C SER A 136 2.96 -11.88 -17.76
N MET A 137 2.86 -11.32 -18.97
CA MET A 137 3.80 -11.56 -20.06
C MET A 137 5.21 -11.08 -19.70
N TYR A 138 5.34 -9.87 -19.14
CA TYR A 138 6.62 -9.34 -18.67
C TYR A 138 7.25 -10.23 -17.61
N ASN A 139 6.49 -10.64 -16.59
CA ASN A 139 6.99 -11.52 -15.53
C ASN A 139 7.42 -12.88 -16.09
N SER A 140 6.60 -13.50 -16.95
CA SER A 140 6.92 -14.79 -17.56
C SER A 140 8.16 -14.71 -18.44
N LEU A 141 8.28 -13.64 -19.24
CA LEU A 141 9.44 -13.41 -20.10
C LEU A 141 10.69 -13.07 -19.29
N ARG A 142 10.57 -12.25 -18.24
CA ARG A 142 11.64 -11.96 -17.29
C ARG A 142 12.15 -13.25 -16.65
N ASP A 143 11.25 -14.10 -16.17
CA ASP A 143 11.61 -15.35 -15.50
C ASP A 143 12.26 -16.32 -16.51
N ALA A 144 11.76 -16.39 -17.76
CA ALA A 144 12.40 -17.15 -18.84
C ALA A 144 13.82 -16.63 -19.15
N VAL A 145 14.00 -15.31 -19.27
CA VAL A 145 15.31 -14.68 -19.48
C VAL A 145 16.24 -14.95 -18.29
N GLN A 146 15.73 -14.87 -17.05
CA GLN A 146 16.53 -15.17 -15.86
C GLN A 146 17.02 -16.62 -15.83
N VAL A 147 16.23 -17.57 -16.35
CA VAL A 147 16.63 -18.98 -16.43
C VAL A 147 17.60 -19.23 -17.60
N LEU A 148 17.30 -18.70 -18.79
CA LEU A 148 18.10 -18.92 -19.99
C LEU A 148 19.46 -18.21 -19.93
N ASP A 149 19.46 -16.93 -19.53
CA ASP A 149 20.66 -16.09 -19.49
C ASP A 149 21.29 -16.01 -18.08
N TYR A 150 20.95 -16.95 -17.19
CA TYR A 150 21.37 -16.95 -15.78
C TYR A 150 22.87 -16.68 -15.60
N GLU A 151 23.72 -17.39 -16.35
CA GLU A 151 25.17 -17.24 -16.23
C GLU A 151 25.68 -15.86 -16.68
N LYS A 152 25.07 -15.29 -17.72
CA LYS A 152 25.45 -13.98 -18.25
C LYS A 152 25.03 -12.88 -17.27
N ILE A 153 23.80 -12.95 -16.76
CA ILE A 153 23.27 -12.04 -15.75
C ILE A 153 24.11 -12.12 -14.47
N LYS A 154 24.42 -13.33 -14.00
CA LYS A 154 25.27 -13.55 -12.83
C LYS A 154 26.66 -12.96 -13.02
N ARG A 155 27.30 -13.19 -14.17
CA ARG A 155 28.62 -12.62 -14.47
C ARG A 155 28.59 -11.09 -14.44
N ALA A 156 27.66 -10.45 -15.15
CA ALA A 156 27.51 -9.01 -15.16
C ALA A 156 27.26 -8.44 -13.74
N ALA A 157 26.34 -9.04 -12.99
CA ALA A 157 26.05 -8.64 -11.61
C ALA A 157 27.28 -8.77 -10.69
N THR A 158 28.09 -9.83 -10.86
CA THR A 158 29.33 -9.99 -10.08
C THR A 158 30.41 -9.00 -10.47
N GLU A 159 30.51 -8.61 -11.75
CA GLU A 159 31.43 -7.57 -12.20
C GLU A 159 31.03 -6.20 -11.65
N ASP A 160 29.75 -5.85 -11.71
CA ASP A 160 29.24 -4.60 -11.14
C ASP A 160 29.43 -4.55 -9.62
N LEU A 161 29.20 -5.67 -8.92
CA LEU A 161 29.47 -5.77 -7.48
C LEU A 161 30.96 -5.57 -7.16
N LYS A 162 31.87 -6.16 -7.96
CA LYS A 162 33.32 -5.97 -7.81
C LYS A 162 33.71 -4.50 -8.02
N ARG A 163 33.21 -3.87 -9.09
CA ARG A 163 33.46 -2.44 -9.35
C ARG A 163 32.96 -1.57 -8.21
N HIS A 164 31.75 -1.80 -7.71
CA HIS A 164 31.22 -1.07 -6.56
C HIS A 164 32.08 -1.28 -5.30
N ALA A 165 32.57 -2.50 -5.05
CA ALA A 165 33.45 -2.78 -3.93
C ALA A 165 34.81 -2.07 -4.08
N GLU A 166 35.38 -2.01 -5.29
CA GLU A 166 36.63 -1.30 -5.58
C GLU A 166 36.47 0.21 -5.39
N ILE A 167 35.39 0.80 -5.92
CA ILE A 167 35.05 2.21 -5.74
C ILE A 167 34.90 2.53 -4.25
N TYR A 168 34.16 1.69 -3.52
CA TYR A 168 34.01 1.85 -2.08
C TYR A 168 35.35 1.78 -1.36
N LEU A 169 36.19 0.78 -1.66
CA LEU A 169 37.49 0.60 -1.01
C LEU A 169 38.41 1.81 -1.25
N TYR A 170 38.40 2.36 -2.47
CA TYR A 170 39.18 3.54 -2.82
C TYR A 170 38.69 4.82 -2.11
N HIS A 171 37.37 4.99 -1.96
CA HIS A 171 36.80 6.21 -1.38
C HIS A 171 36.50 6.14 0.12
N LYS A 172 36.52 4.95 0.74
CA LYS A 172 36.08 4.73 2.12
C LYS A 172 36.71 5.69 3.12
N ASP A 173 38.04 5.84 3.08
CA ASP A 173 38.75 6.65 4.09
C ASP A 173 38.53 8.15 3.86
N ALA A 174 38.55 8.60 2.60
CA ALA A 174 38.25 9.98 2.24
C ALA A 174 36.79 10.37 2.59
N ASP A 175 35.84 9.47 2.36
CA ASP A 175 34.44 9.65 2.72
C ASP A 175 34.25 9.64 4.24
N TYR A 176 34.97 8.78 4.97
CA TYR A 176 34.98 8.75 6.42
C TYR A 176 35.49 10.08 7.01
N GLU A 177 36.63 10.58 6.52
CA GLU A 177 37.18 11.88 6.94
C GLU A 177 36.22 13.03 6.60
N ARG A 178 35.63 13.03 5.40
CA ARG A 178 34.63 14.03 4.98
C ARG A 178 33.43 14.04 5.93
N ILE A 179 32.92 12.86 6.31
CA ILE A 179 31.80 12.73 7.25
C ILE A 179 32.20 13.23 8.64
N LEU A 180 33.41 12.90 9.12
CA LEU A 180 33.91 13.35 10.41
C LEU A 180 34.10 14.86 10.46
N LEU A 181 34.69 15.45 9.42
CA LEU A 181 34.83 16.90 9.26
C LEU A 181 33.46 17.59 9.20
N ARG A 182 32.50 17.00 8.49
CA ARG A 182 31.12 17.51 8.46
C ARG A 182 30.47 17.47 9.85
N ARG A 183 30.66 16.40 10.61
CA ARG A 183 30.18 16.30 12.01
C ARG A 183 30.78 17.42 12.86
N LYS A 184 32.10 17.61 12.82
CA LYS A 184 32.78 18.68 13.57
C LYS A 184 32.28 20.07 13.18
N LYS A 185 32.02 20.31 11.90
CA LYS A 185 31.45 21.57 11.40
C LYS A 185 30.03 21.81 11.91
N ILE A 186 29.19 20.76 11.91
CA ILE A 186 27.82 20.84 12.45
C ILE A 186 27.84 21.11 13.94
N GLU A 187 28.73 20.46 14.69
CA GLU A 187 28.88 20.63 16.14
C GLU A 187 29.32 22.06 16.48
N SER A 188 30.37 22.57 15.81
CA SER A 188 30.79 23.97 15.95
C SER A 188 29.67 24.95 15.59
N TYR A 189 28.91 24.68 14.53
CA TYR A 189 27.77 25.52 14.15
C TYR A 189 26.65 25.49 15.20
N LYS A 190 26.37 24.33 15.81
CA LYS A 190 25.42 24.21 16.92
C LYS A 190 25.87 24.98 18.15
N GLU A 191 27.12 24.81 18.58
CA GLU A 191 27.70 25.50 19.74
C GLU A 191 27.66 27.02 19.56
N THR A 192 28.08 27.51 18.39
CA THR A 192 28.02 28.94 18.05
C THR A 192 26.59 29.48 17.99
N SER A 193 25.65 28.71 17.43
CA SER A 193 24.23 29.06 17.42
C SER A 193 23.63 29.11 18.83
N GLU A 194 23.95 28.13 19.67
CA GLU A 194 23.52 28.08 21.07
C GLU A 194 24.13 29.23 21.88
N ARG A 195 25.42 29.52 21.69
CA ARG A 195 26.07 30.67 22.32
C ARG A 195 25.41 31.98 21.90
N GLN A 196 25.13 32.20 20.61
CA GLN A 196 24.42 33.39 20.14
C GLN A 196 23.00 33.50 20.72
N LYS A 197 22.28 32.38 20.84
CA LYS A 197 20.96 32.34 21.48
C LYS A 197 21.06 32.68 22.97
N LEU A 198 22.06 32.14 23.67
CA LEU A 198 22.31 32.43 25.08
C LEU A 198 22.68 33.89 25.30
N GLU A 199 23.59 34.45 24.49
CA GLU A 199 23.97 35.87 24.54
C GLU A 199 22.74 36.77 24.31
N LYS A 200 21.90 36.46 23.31
CA LYS A 200 20.64 37.19 23.08
C LYS A 200 19.66 37.06 24.25
N CYS A 201 19.52 35.88 24.83
CA CYS A 201 18.66 35.65 25.98
C CYS A 201 19.16 36.41 27.22
N GLN A 202 20.47 36.41 27.48
CA GLN A 202 21.11 37.18 28.55
C GLN A 202 20.95 38.69 28.35
N GLN A 203 21.11 39.19 27.12
CA GLN A 203 20.87 40.59 26.79
C GLN A 203 19.40 40.97 27.01
N ALA A 204 18.46 40.14 26.55
CA ALA A 204 17.03 40.35 26.79
C ALA A 204 16.68 40.32 28.28
N GLN A 205 17.26 39.39 29.05
CA GLN A 205 17.07 39.32 30.49
C GLN A 205 17.70 40.51 31.22
N ALA A 206 18.89 40.97 30.81
CA ALA A 206 19.52 42.14 31.38
C ALA A 206 18.71 43.41 31.07
N GLU A 207 18.15 43.53 29.87
CA GLU A 207 17.24 44.62 29.50
C GLU A 207 15.93 44.55 30.30
N ALA A 208 15.36 43.35 30.48
CA ALA A 208 14.18 43.14 31.31
C ALA A 208 14.44 43.49 32.78
N ASN A 209 15.57 43.04 33.34
CA ASN A 209 16.00 43.37 34.70
C ASN A 209 16.25 44.87 34.86
N ARG A 210 16.85 45.55 33.87
CA ARG A 210 17.00 47.01 33.88
C ARG A 210 15.65 47.71 33.87
N LYS A 211 14.68 47.23 33.07
CA LYS A 211 13.31 47.75 33.06
C LYS A 211 12.59 47.48 34.38
N GLU A 212 12.81 46.33 34.99
CA GLU A 212 12.22 45.99 36.29
C GLU A 212 12.88 46.75 37.44
N GLU A 213 14.18 47.00 37.39
CA GLU A 213 14.90 47.85 38.34
C GLU A 213 14.50 49.32 38.16
N GLN A 214 14.27 49.77 36.93
CA GLN A 214 13.63 51.07 36.66
C GLN A 214 12.23 51.12 37.26
N ARG A 215 11.40 50.08 37.07
CA ARG A 215 10.07 49.98 37.69
C ARG A 215 10.13 49.94 39.22
N ARG A 216 11.07 49.20 39.81
CA ARG A 216 11.27 49.14 41.26
C ARG A 216 11.83 50.45 41.81
N ALA A 217 12.71 51.13 41.07
CA ALA A 217 13.17 52.46 41.42
C ALA A 217 12.05 53.50 41.28
N GLU A 218 11.16 53.35 40.30
CA GLU A 218 9.94 54.16 40.14
C GLU A 218 8.92 53.87 41.25
N GLU A 219 8.76 52.60 41.66
CA GLU A 219 7.89 52.20 42.78
C GLU A 219 8.47 52.60 44.14
N MET A 220 9.78 52.49 44.35
CA MET A 220 10.47 53.01 45.52
C MET A 220 10.40 54.54 45.54
N ARG A 221 10.55 55.20 44.39
CA ARG A 221 10.30 56.64 44.26
C ARG A 221 8.83 56.97 44.49
N ARG A 222 7.88 56.10 44.14
CA ARG A 222 6.45 56.26 44.43
C ARG A 222 6.17 56.10 45.93
N LEU A 223 6.81 55.15 46.61
CA LEU A 223 6.70 54.95 48.06
C LEU A 223 7.38 56.09 48.84
N GLU A 224 8.54 56.55 48.37
CA GLU A 224 9.21 57.74 48.87
C GLU A 224 8.34 58.97 48.58
N GLN A 225 7.67 59.05 47.42
CA GLN A 225 6.72 60.10 47.10
C GLN A 225 5.46 60.03 47.97
N GLU A 226 4.95 58.87 48.37
CA GLU A 226 3.85 58.76 49.35
C GLU A 226 4.28 59.20 50.76
N ASN A 227 5.51 58.88 51.18
CA ASN A 227 6.07 59.40 52.44
C ASN A 227 6.37 60.90 52.37
N ILE A 228 6.78 61.39 51.21
CA ILE A 228 7.09 62.78 50.94
C ILE A 228 5.80 63.59 50.58
N GLU A 229 4.69 62.97 50.18
CA GLU A 229 3.40 63.63 49.88
C GLU A 229 2.74 64.19 51.14
N LYS A 230 2.98 63.57 52.31
CA LYS A 230 2.66 64.19 53.62
C LYS A 230 3.47 65.46 53.89
N GLU A 231 4.60 65.66 53.21
CA GLU A 231 5.48 66.83 53.35
C GLU A 231 5.41 67.79 52.13
N LYS A 232 4.90 67.33 50.98
CA LYS A 232 4.87 68.03 49.69
C LYS A 232 3.55 68.74 49.36
N LEU A 233 2.58 68.80 50.28
CA LEU A 233 1.51 69.80 50.16
C LEU A 233 2.04 71.25 50.28
N ARG A 234 3.34 71.44 50.57
CA ARG A 234 4.03 72.75 50.64
C ARG A 234 4.92 73.10 49.44
N ARG A 235 5.24 72.18 48.52
CA ARG A 235 6.22 72.42 47.42
C ARG A 235 5.61 72.28 46.01
N LEU A 236 4.31 72.50 45.88
CA LEU A 236 3.59 72.34 44.61
C LEU A 236 3.59 73.60 43.72
N ALA A 237 4.38 74.62 44.07
CA ALA A 237 4.46 75.87 43.31
C ALA A 237 5.79 76.05 42.51
N GLU A 238 6.82 75.23 42.74
CA GLU A 238 8.14 75.41 42.11
C GLU A 238 8.41 74.49 40.90
N GLN A 239 7.59 73.46 40.67
CA GLN A 239 7.94 72.37 39.74
C GLN A 239 7.39 72.50 38.32
N GLU A 240 6.51 73.47 38.06
CA GLU A 240 6.02 73.76 36.70
C GLU A 240 7.07 74.48 35.83
N GLU A 241 8.14 75.02 36.43
CA GLU A 241 9.21 75.75 35.72
C GLU A 241 10.32 74.82 35.21
N ILE A 242 10.54 73.68 35.88
CA ILE A 242 11.60 72.71 35.55
C ILE A 242 11.19 71.83 34.36
N ASP A 243 9.92 71.44 34.29
CA ASP A 243 9.39 70.60 33.19
C ASP A 243 9.39 71.31 31.83
N ARG A 244 9.38 72.65 31.80
CA ARG A 244 9.59 73.43 30.56
C ARG A 244 11.04 73.39 30.08
N LYS A 245 12.02 73.44 31.00
CA LYS A 245 13.45 73.38 30.67
C LYS A 245 13.86 72.00 30.16
N VAL A 246 13.33 70.92 30.74
CA VAL A 246 13.60 69.54 30.31
C VAL A 246 12.99 69.23 28.95
N ARG A 247 11.78 69.74 28.65
CA ARG A 247 11.18 69.66 27.30
C ARG A 247 12.02 70.40 26.26
N ALA A 248 12.52 71.60 26.57
CA ALA A 248 13.37 72.38 25.69
C ALA A 248 14.73 71.70 25.41
N GLU A 249 15.34 71.05 26.40
CA GLU A 249 16.59 70.30 26.20
C GLU A 249 16.42 69.02 25.37
N LYS A 250 15.32 68.28 25.58
CA LYS A 250 15.00 67.11 24.74
C LYS A 250 14.74 67.51 23.29
N MET A 251 14.06 68.64 23.06
CA MET A 251 13.88 69.19 21.71
C MET A 251 15.18 69.63 21.05
N LYS A 252 16.11 70.25 21.79
CA LYS A 252 17.45 70.60 21.27
C LYS A 252 18.28 69.37 20.87
N LYS A 253 18.16 68.25 21.60
CA LYS A 253 18.83 66.99 21.22
C LYS A 253 18.23 66.37 19.96
N ILE A 254 16.91 66.47 19.78
CA ILE A 254 16.22 66.02 18.56
C ILE A 254 16.59 66.90 17.36
N GLN A 255 16.77 68.21 17.56
CA GLN A 255 17.25 69.17 16.54
C GLN A 255 18.64 68.83 15.98
N ALA A 256 19.51 68.22 16.79
CA ALA A 256 20.86 67.80 16.38
C ALA A 256 20.88 66.47 15.61
N THR A 257 19.76 65.75 15.55
CA THR A 257 19.64 64.44 14.89
C THR A 257 19.07 64.66 13.47
N PRO A 258 19.41 63.83 12.45
CA PRO A 258 18.85 63.96 11.09
C PRO A 258 17.32 63.91 10.99
N ILE A 259 16.65 63.56 12.10
CA ILE A 259 15.20 63.54 12.32
C ILE A 259 14.58 64.93 12.13
N TYR A 260 15.23 65.99 12.62
CA TYR A 260 14.71 67.36 12.58
C TYR A 260 14.57 67.89 11.14
N GLN A 261 15.56 67.61 10.29
CA GLN A 261 15.58 68.08 8.90
C GLN A 261 14.47 67.45 8.04
N ALA A 262 14.05 66.21 8.36
CA ALA A 262 13.00 65.52 7.64
C ALA A 262 11.59 66.01 8.01
N ILE A 263 11.36 66.35 9.28
CA ILE A 263 10.04 66.80 9.78
C ILE A 263 9.79 68.27 9.42
N VAL A 264 10.82 69.11 9.52
CA VAL A 264 10.76 70.53 9.13
C VAL A 264 10.43 70.71 7.64
N LYS A 265 10.90 69.80 6.78
CA LYS A 265 10.63 69.85 5.34
C LYS A 265 9.15 69.60 4.99
N ASP A 266 8.44 68.80 5.77
CA ASP A 266 7.06 68.39 5.47
C ASP A 266 6.01 69.24 6.23
N HIS A 267 6.30 69.65 7.48
CA HIS A 267 5.34 70.35 8.34
C HIS A 267 5.73 71.80 8.67
N GLY A 268 6.93 72.25 8.28
CA GLY A 268 7.44 73.60 8.56
C GLY A 268 8.02 73.76 9.97
N GLU A 269 8.90 74.76 10.15
CA GLU A 269 9.60 75.02 11.42
C GLU A 269 8.65 75.38 12.58
N GLU A 270 7.50 75.97 12.28
CA GLU A 270 6.51 76.41 13.28
C GLU A 270 5.72 75.25 13.89
N ALA A 271 5.44 74.19 13.13
CA ALA A 271 4.72 73.02 13.65
C ALA A 271 5.60 72.19 14.60
N PHE A 272 6.91 72.11 14.33
CA PHE A 272 7.86 71.37 15.17
C PHE A 272 8.01 71.96 16.58
N GLN A 273 7.90 73.29 16.73
CA GLN A 273 7.98 73.94 18.04
C GLN A 273 6.77 73.65 18.94
N ASN A 274 5.63 73.29 18.34
CA ASN A 274 4.38 73.03 19.05
C ASN A 274 4.13 71.52 19.31
N MET A 275 4.94 70.63 18.74
CA MET A 275 4.82 69.18 18.96
C MET A 275 5.50 68.74 20.25
N ASP A 276 5.00 67.69 20.88
CA ASP A 276 5.61 67.07 22.06
C ASP A 276 6.74 66.09 21.63
N PRO A 277 7.85 65.92 22.40
CA PRO A 277 8.96 65.04 22.01
C PRO A 277 8.55 63.59 21.73
N ASP A 278 7.51 63.09 22.42
CA ASP A 278 6.99 61.73 22.23
C ASP A 278 6.12 61.60 20.97
N SER A 279 5.59 62.71 20.45
CA SER A 279 4.86 62.75 19.17
C SER A 279 5.83 62.72 18.00
N VAL A 280 6.97 63.41 18.11
CA VAL A 280 8.05 63.40 17.10
C VAL A 280 8.65 62.01 16.90
N LEU A 281 8.85 61.26 17.99
CA LEU A 281 9.36 59.88 17.93
C LEU A 281 8.35 58.89 17.35
N ARG A 282 7.04 59.11 17.58
CA ARG A 282 5.97 58.31 16.98
C ARG A 282 5.93 58.49 15.47
N GLU A 283 5.99 59.72 15.00
CA GLU A 283 5.96 60.01 13.56
C GLU A 283 7.19 59.43 12.83
N GLN A 284 8.37 59.43 13.47
CA GLN A 284 9.54 58.74 12.94
C GLN A 284 9.33 57.23 12.80
N ARG A 285 8.70 56.59 13.79
CA ARG A 285 8.40 55.16 13.76
C ARG A 285 7.42 54.83 12.64
N ASP A 286 6.39 55.66 12.48
CA ASP A 286 5.40 55.50 11.41
C ASP A 286 6.04 55.62 10.02
N ARG A 287 6.99 56.56 9.82
CA ARG A 287 7.77 56.66 8.57
C ARG A 287 8.62 55.43 8.30
N LEU A 288 9.30 54.89 9.31
CA LEU A 288 10.11 53.67 9.16
C LEU A 288 9.24 52.45 8.86
N ASP A 289 8.05 52.37 9.44
CA ASP A 289 7.09 51.29 9.16
C ASP A 289 6.45 51.45 7.76
N GLU A 290 6.21 52.69 7.28
CA GLU A 290 5.77 52.96 5.91
C GLU A 290 6.84 52.56 4.88
N GLN A 291 8.11 52.95 5.10
CA GLN A 291 9.22 52.54 4.24
C GLN A 291 9.38 51.02 4.20
N ARG A 292 9.18 50.33 5.33
CA ARG A 292 9.19 48.86 5.38
C ARG A 292 8.04 48.27 4.56
N ARG A 293 6.82 48.83 4.68
CA ARG A 293 5.65 48.40 3.88
C ARG A 293 5.87 48.62 2.38
N GLU A 294 6.42 49.76 1.97
CA GLU A 294 6.76 50.03 0.57
C GLU A 294 7.82 49.06 0.03
N GLN A 295 8.88 48.78 0.81
CA GLN A 295 9.89 47.79 0.42
C GLN A 295 9.29 46.39 0.28
N GLN A 296 8.42 45.98 1.20
CA GLN A 296 7.74 44.70 1.13
C GLN A 296 6.79 44.61 -0.08
N ALA A 297 6.07 45.67 -0.40
CA ALA A 297 5.23 45.74 -1.60
C ALA A 297 6.07 45.64 -2.90
N ARG A 298 7.24 46.29 -2.95
CA ARG A 298 8.19 46.15 -4.07
C ARG A 298 8.70 44.72 -4.21
N LEU A 299 9.04 44.05 -3.10
CA LEU A 299 9.46 42.65 -3.11
C LEU A 299 8.35 41.74 -3.62
N GLN A 300 7.11 41.90 -3.15
CA GLN A 300 5.96 41.14 -3.66
C GLN A 300 5.72 41.36 -5.16
N GLN A 301 5.93 42.58 -5.66
CA GLN A 301 5.83 42.84 -7.09
C GLN A 301 6.96 42.16 -7.89
N GLN A 302 8.17 42.10 -7.35
CA GLN A 302 9.28 41.35 -7.95
C GLN A 302 9.02 39.83 -7.94
N GLU A 303 8.48 39.29 -6.86
CA GLU A 303 8.07 37.88 -6.77
C GLU A 303 7.04 37.53 -7.84
N LYS A 304 6.01 38.37 -8.02
CA LYS A 304 5.01 38.20 -9.10
C LYS A 304 5.65 38.26 -10.48
N LYS A 305 6.57 39.20 -10.71
CA LYS A 305 7.31 39.30 -11.99
C LYS A 305 8.14 38.04 -12.25
N PHE A 306 8.79 37.51 -11.22
CA PHE A 306 9.55 36.28 -11.32
C PHE A 306 8.65 35.08 -11.64
N ASP A 307 7.52 34.93 -10.94
CA ASP A 307 6.54 33.87 -11.25
C ASP A 307 6.03 33.93 -12.69
N HIS A 308 5.66 35.13 -13.17
CA HIS A 308 5.23 35.33 -14.56
C HIS A 308 6.34 34.98 -15.57
N LEU A 309 7.59 35.30 -15.26
CA LEU A 309 8.74 34.96 -16.10
C LEU A 309 8.95 33.45 -16.18
N ILE A 310 8.92 32.75 -15.04
CA ILE A 310 9.04 31.29 -14.98
C ILE A 310 7.90 30.61 -15.75
N ARG A 311 6.67 31.09 -15.57
CA ARG A 311 5.51 30.60 -16.33
C ARG A 311 5.69 30.78 -17.84
N ALA A 312 6.21 31.93 -18.28
CA ALA A 312 6.51 32.17 -19.69
C ALA A 312 7.60 31.23 -20.23
N TYR A 313 8.66 30.96 -19.44
CA TYR A 313 9.66 29.97 -19.81
C TYR A 313 9.07 28.58 -19.95
N HIS A 314 8.22 28.14 -19.03
CA HIS A 314 7.57 26.83 -19.13
C HIS A 314 6.65 26.72 -20.35
N LEU A 315 5.91 27.78 -20.70
CA LEU A 315 5.10 27.79 -21.92
C LEU A 315 5.97 27.65 -23.17
N GLN A 316 7.12 28.34 -23.23
CA GLN A 316 8.07 28.18 -24.35
C GLN A 316 8.71 26.79 -24.36
N GLU A 317 9.03 26.23 -23.19
CA GLU A 317 9.56 24.89 -23.05
C GLU A 317 8.57 23.83 -23.55
N MET A 318 7.27 23.98 -23.26
CA MET A 318 6.22 23.09 -23.78
C MET A 318 6.19 23.09 -25.31
N VAL A 319 6.33 24.25 -25.95
CA VAL A 319 6.40 24.36 -27.41
C VAL A 319 7.63 23.63 -27.95
N ALA A 320 8.80 23.83 -27.34
CA ALA A 320 10.03 23.15 -27.74
C ALA A 320 9.93 21.62 -27.55
N ARG A 321 9.37 21.16 -26.43
CA ARG A 321 9.14 19.73 -26.14
C ARG A 321 8.18 19.10 -27.14
N LYS A 322 7.12 19.82 -27.53
CA LYS A 322 6.18 19.36 -28.56
C LYS A 322 6.90 19.20 -29.90
N ALA A 323 7.70 20.18 -30.32
CA ALA A 323 8.49 20.09 -31.55
C ALA A 323 9.48 18.91 -31.54
N ILE A 324 10.10 18.60 -30.39
CA ILE A 324 10.95 17.41 -30.25
C ILE A 324 10.12 16.12 -30.38
N SER A 325 8.95 16.06 -29.73
CA SER A 325 8.05 14.91 -29.81
C SER A 325 7.56 14.66 -31.23
N ASP A 326 7.17 15.70 -31.96
CA ASP A 326 6.70 15.61 -33.35
C ASP A 326 7.83 15.12 -34.27
N ASN A 327 9.06 15.64 -34.09
CA ASN A 327 10.24 15.14 -34.80
C ASN A 327 10.54 13.67 -34.50
N PHE A 328 10.37 13.25 -33.25
CA PHE A 328 10.57 11.86 -32.86
C PHE A 328 9.52 10.95 -33.49
N ALA A 329 8.25 11.37 -33.53
CA ALA A 329 7.17 10.63 -34.16
C ALA A 329 7.41 10.38 -35.66
N VAL A 330 8.05 11.33 -36.37
CA VAL A 330 8.43 11.16 -37.78
C VAL A 330 9.66 10.26 -37.95
N LYS A 331 10.68 10.42 -37.10
CA LYS A 331 11.95 9.66 -37.21
C LYS A 331 11.84 8.23 -36.70
N ALA A 332 11.00 7.96 -35.71
CA ALA A 332 10.84 6.64 -35.11
C ALA A 332 10.47 5.54 -36.13
N PRO A 333 9.47 5.70 -37.03
CA PRO A 333 9.16 4.69 -38.03
C PRO A 333 10.31 4.52 -39.04
N GLN A 334 10.97 5.59 -39.47
CA GLN A 334 12.12 5.51 -40.39
C GLN A 334 13.30 4.74 -39.79
N ASN A 335 13.58 4.98 -38.50
CA ASN A 335 14.60 4.26 -37.75
C ASN A 335 14.22 2.80 -37.54
N HIS A 336 12.93 2.51 -37.31
CA HIS A 336 12.44 1.15 -37.20
C HIS A 336 12.58 0.39 -38.53
N ASP A 337 12.15 0.99 -39.64
CA ASP A 337 12.25 0.37 -40.97
C ASP A 337 13.69 0.10 -41.39
N SER A 338 14.62 1.04 -41.11
CA SER A 338 16.05 0.84 -41.39
C SER A 338 16.66 -0.24 -40.50
N TYR A 339 16.25 -0.33 -39.24
CA TYR A 339 16.65 -1.40 -38.34
C TYR A 339 16.12 -2.77 -38.80
N GLU A 340 14.85 -2.86 -39.16
CA GLU A 340 14.20 -4.08 -39.65
C GLU A 340 14.88 -4.60 -40.92
N LYS A 341 15.16 -3.70 -41.88
CA LYS A 341 15.93 -4.05 -43.09
C LYS A 341 17.28 -4.66 -42.74
N ARG A 342 18.06 -4.01 -41.87
CA ARG A 342 19.37 -4.51 -41.44
C ARG A 342 19.27 -5.85 -40.70
N ARG A 343 18.25 -6.03 -39.88
CA ARG A 343 18.01 -7.28 -39.14
C ARG A 343 17.72 -8.43 -40.09
N VAL A 344 16.84 -8.21 -41.07
CA VAL A 344 16.50 -9.20 -42.09
C VAL A 344 17.70 -9.54 -42.95
N GLU A 345 18.46 -8.53 -43.41
CA GLU A 345 19.69 -8.76 -44.19
C GLU A 345 20.73 -9.59 -43.42
N ASN A 346 20.93 -9.31 -42.13
CA ASN A 346 21.83 -10.11 -41.30
C ASN A 346 21.32 -11.54 -41.10
N ALA A 347 20.01 -11.72 -40.87
CA ALA A 347 19.43 -13.05 -40.73
C ALA A 347 19.54 -13.88 -42.02
N ILE A 348 19.39 -13.25 -43.19
CA ILE A 348 19.60 -13.89 -44.50
C ILE A 348 21.06 -14.33 -44.63
N LYS A 349 22.02 -13.43 -44.36
CA LYS A 349 23.46 -13.76 -44.43
C LYS A 349 23.84 -14.87 -43.46
N ASP A 350 23.32 -14.85 -42.23
CA ASP A 350 23.57 -15.90 -41.23
C ASP A 350 23.00 -17.24 -41.68
N HIS A 351 21.80 -17.23 -42.28
CA HIS A 351 21.21 -18.42 -42.86
C HIS A 351 22.04 -18.97 -44.03
N GLU A 352 22.44 -18.12 -44.97
CA GLU A 352 23.31 -18.49 -46.10
C GLU A 352 24.64 -19.10 -45.59
N ASN A 353 25.25 -18.50 -44.57
CA ASN A 353 26.44 -19.03 -43.94
C ASN A 353 26.19 -20.40 -43.30
N ALA A 354 25.07 -20.58 -42.59
CA ALA A 354 24.71 -21.84 -41.96
C ALA A 354 24.45 -22.94 -43.01
N VAL A 355 23.77 -22.63 -44.11
CA VAL A 355 23.55 -23.55 -45.23
C VAL A 355 24.89 -23.93 -45.87
N ALA A 356 25.77 -22.97 -46.13
CA ALA A 356 27.09 -23.23 -46.68
C ALA A 356 27.95 -24.11 -45.73
N VAL A 357 27.88 -23.88 -44.42
CA VAL A 357 28.53 -24.75 -43.41
C VAL A 357 27.93 -26.15 -43.45
N TYR A 358 26.61 -26.27 -43.51
CA TYR A 358 25.93 -27.55 -43.58
C TYR A 358 26.32 -28.34 -44.83
N GLU A 359 26.36 -27.71 -46.00
CA GLU A 359 26.82 -28.35 -47.23
C GLU A 359 28.28 -28.81 -47.15
N ARG A 360 29.17 -28.00 -46.56
CA ARG A 360 30.55 -28.42 -46.28
C ARG A 360 30.61 -29.64 -45.37
N MET A 361 29.82 -29.65 -44.30
CA MET A 361 29.73 -30.78 -43.37
C MET A 361 29.14 -32.03 -44.03
N GLN A 362 28.19 -31.88 -44.95
CA GLN A 362 27.65 -33.00 -45.72
C GLN A 362 28.70 -33.63 -46.62
N LYS A 363 29.56 -32.81 -47.26
CA LYS A 363 30.72 -33.32 -48.02
C LYS A 363 31.67 -34.11 -47.12
N VAL A 364 32.03 -33.56 -45.95
CA VAL A 364 32.89 -34.24 -44.97
C VAL A 364 32.26 -35.53 -44.46
N ARG A 365 30.95 -35.58 -44.20
CA ARG A 365 30.27 -36.81 -43.75
C ARG A 365 30.26 -37.92 -44.79
N LYS A 366 30.21 -37.57 -46.08
CA LYS A 366 30.24 -38.53 -47.19
C LYS A 366 31.67 -38.98 -47.54
N ASP A 367 32.67 -38.31 -46.99
CA ASP A 367 34.08 -38.64 -47.18
C ASP A 367 34.46 -39.89 -46.37
N PRO A 368 34.92 -40.98 -47.02
CA PRO A 368 35.35 -42.20 -46.35
C PRO A 368 36.48 -41.96 -45.33
N ASP A 369 37.39 -41.02 -45.60
CA ASP A 369 38.54 -40.75 -44.72
C ASP A 369 38.10 -40.07 -43.41
N ALA A 370 37.10 -39.19 -43.49
CA ALA A 370 36.50 -38.56 -42.33
C ALA A 370 35.73 -39.57 -41.46
N ALA A 371 35.05 -40.54 -42.09
CA ALA A 371 34.38 -41.63 -41.37
C ALA A 371 35.40 -42.53 -40.65
N ALA A 372 36.51 -42.88 -41.31
CA ALA A 372 37.59 -43.65 -40.72
C ALA A 372 38.26 -42.91 -39.54
N PHE A 373 38.46 -41.60 -39.66
CA PHE A 373 38.97 -40.76 -38.58
C PHE A 373 37.99 -40.69 -37.39
N LEU A 374 36.69 -40.53 -37.63
CA LEU A 374 35.70 -40.52 -36.55
C LEU A 374 35.67 -41.85 -35.80
N GLU A 375 35.78 -42.98 -36.52
CA GLU A 375 35.88 -44.30 -35.89
C GLU A 375 37.18 -44.48 -35.10
N SER A 376 38.31 -43.95 -35.57
CA SER A 376 39.56 -43.99 -34.80
C SER A 376 39.47 -43.16 -33.51
N VAL A 377 38.84 -41.98 -33.56
CA VAL A 377 38.60 -41.14 -32.38
C VAL A 377 37.62 -41.80 -31.41
N LYS A 378 36.54 -42.41 -31.90
CA LYS A 378 35.60 -43.16 -31.05
C LYS A 378 36.27 -44.32 -30.35
N LYS A 379 37.11 -45.08 -31.05
CA LYS A 379 37.89 -46.19 -30.47
C LYS A 379 38.89 -45.68 -29.43
N ALA A 380 39.64 -44.62 -29.73
CA ALA A 380 40.59 -44.03 -28.78
C ALA A 380 39.92 -43.48 -27.51
N ARG A 381 38.65 -43.05 -27.60
CA ARG A 381 37.87 -42.52 -26.47
C ARG A 381 36.84 -43.50 -25.91
N ALA A 382 36.87 -44.76 -26.32
CA ALA A 382 35.87 -45.75 -25.90
C ALA A 382 35.91 -45.94 -24.37
N ASP A 383 37.09 -45.99 -23.78
CA ASP A 383 37.26 -46.16 -22.33
C ASP A 383 36.71 -44.97 -21.53
N ASP A 384 36.95 -43.74 -22.00
CA ASP A 384 36.41 -42.53 -21.38
C ASP A 384 34.88 -42.45 -21.52
N PHE A 385 34.35 -42.88 -22.66
CA PHE A 385 32.91 -42.98 -22.88
C PHE A 385 32.29 -44.01 -21.95
N ASN A 386 32.90 -45.19 -21.82
CA ASN A 386 32.44 -46.26 -20.94
C ASN A 386 32.45 -45.82 -19.47
N LYS A 387 33.52 -45.14 -19.01
CA LYS A 387 33.55 -44.54 -17.66
C LYS A 387 32.41 -43.56 -17.43
N LYS A 388 32.13 -42.67 -18.40
CA LYS A 388 31.00 -41.73 -18.30
C LYS A 388 29.64 -42.43 -18.31
N MET A 389 29.50 -43.51 -19.09
CA MET A 389 28.29 -44.33 -19.11
C MET A 389 28.09 -45.04 -17.77
N GLU A 390 29.14 -45.60 -17.18
CA GLU A 390 29.09 -46.23 -15.85
C GLU A 390 28.74 -45.22 -14.74
N GLU A 391 29.33 -44.02 -14.78
CA GLU A 391 28.98 -42.92 -13.87
C GLU A 391 27.51 -42.51 -14.02
N TRP A 392 27.01 -42.44 -15.26
CA TRP A 392 25.62 -42.13 -15.55
C TRP A 392 24.68 -43.24 -15.06
N GLU A 393 25.00 -44.51 -15.30
CA GLU A 393 24.24 -45.65 -14.80
C GLU A 393 24.24 -45.72 -13.27
N LYS A 394 25.35 -45.38 -12.63
CA LYS A 394 25.44 -45.27 -11.16
C LYS A 394 24.51 -44.17 -10.65
N LYS A 395 24.55 -42.97 -11.25
CA LYS A 395 23.63 -41.87 -10.93
C LYS A 395 22.17 -42.27 -11.13
N LEU A 396 21.87 -42.96 -12.23
CA LEU A 396 20.51 -43.44 -12.51
C LEU A 396 20.02 -44.45 -11.46
N ARG A 397 20.89 -45.39 -11.04
CA ARG A 397 20.58 -46.36 -9.98
C ARG A 397 20.38 -45.68 -8.63
N ASP A 398 21.24 -44.74 -8.27
CA ASP A 398 21.13 -43.99 -7.01
C ASP A 398 19.84 -43.18 -6.95
N GLU A 399 19.47 -42.50 -8.04
CA GLU A 399 18.23 -41.72 -8.12
C GLU A 399 16.98 -42.63 -8.08
N LYS A 400 17.02 -43.79 -8.75
CA LYS A 400 15.95 -44.80 -8.65
C LYS A 400 15.79 -45.31 -7.22
N ARG A 401 16.89 -45.60 -6.51
CA ARG A 401 16.87 -46.04 -5.10
C ARG A 401 16.25 -44.97 -4.21
N LYS A 402 16.71 -43.72 -4.34
CA LYS A 402 16.19 -42.58 -3.59
C LYS A 402 14.68 -42.39 -3.77
N ARG A 403 14.19 -42.45 -5.02
CA ARG A 403 12.75 -42.35 -5.33
C ARG A 403 11.94 -43.51 -4.72
N LEU A 404 12.49 -44.72 -4.68
CA LEU A 404 11.83 -45.87 -4.06
C LEU A 404 11.76 -45.74 -2.53
N GLU A 405 12.84 -45.26 -1.89
CA GLU A 405 12.89 -44.97 -0.45
C GLU A 405 11.89 -43.86 -0.07
N GLU A 406 11.83 -42.77 -0.83
CA GLU A 406 10.85 -41.70 -0.63
C GLU A 406 9.41 -42.22 -0.71
N ARG A 407 9.09 -43.07 -1.71
CA ARG A 407 7.76 -43.71 -1.81
C ARG A 407 7.48 -44.69 -0.67
N HIS A 408 8.50 -45.38 -0.16
CA HIS A 408 8.34 -46.27 0.98
C HIS A 408 8.02 -45.49 2.26
N GLU A 409 8.78 -44.42 2.53
CA GLU A 409 8.55 -43.54 3.69
C GLU A 409 7.21 -42.81 3.61
N LEU A 410 6.78 -42.40 2.41
CA LEU A 410 5.46 -41.80 2.22
C LEU A 410 4.34 -42.78 2.61
N ARG A 411 4.38 -44.02 2.11
CA ARG A 411 3.40 -45.07 2.48
C ARG A 411 3.42 -45.39 3.97
N LYS A 412 4.59 -45.36 4.61
CA LYS A 412 4.73 -45.56 6.06
C LYS A 412 4.09 -44.41 6.85
N LYS A 413 4.26 -43.17 6.39
CA LYS A 413 3.63 -41.98 6.98
C LYS A 413 2.11 -41.98 6.77
N GLU A 414 1.63 -42.35 5.59
CA GLU A 414 0.20 -42.48 5.29
C GLU A 414 -0.47 -43.52 6.19
N ARG A 415 0.09 -44.74 6.29
CA ARG A 415 -0.42 -45.77 7.22
C ARG A 415 -0.45 -45.30 8.67
N ARG A 416 0.56 -44.55 9.13
CA ARG A 416 0.59 -43.97 10.48
C ARG A 416 -0.51 -42.92 10.67
N LYS A 417 -0.75 -42.09 9.66
CA LYS A 417 -1.80 -41.06 9.69
C LYS A 417 -3.19 -41.70 9.70
N GLU A 418 -3.43 -42.70 8.87
CA GLU A 418 -4.68 -43.47 8.86
C GLU A 418 -4.92 -44.17 10.19
N TRP A 419 -3.89 -44.81 10.78
CA TRP A 419 -4.01 -45.43 12.11
C TRP A 419 -4.33 -44.42 13.21
N LEU A 420 -3.71 -43.23 13.20
CA LEU A 420 -4.03 -42.17 14.15
C LEU A 420 -5.47 -41.64 13.97
N GLN A 421 -5.90 -41.45 12.73
CA GLN A 421 -7.26 -41.01 12.41
C GLN A 421 -8.31 -42.03 12.81
N GLU A 422 -8.06 -43.33 12.60
CA GLU A 422 -9.00 -44.38 13.01
C GLU A 422 -9.07 -44.49 14.52
N ARG A 423 -7.94 -44.37 15.22
CA ARG A 423 -7.91 -44.32 16.69
C ARG A 423 -8.64 -43.09 17.24
N GLU A 424 -8.54 -41.94 16.59
CA GLU A 424 -9.29 -40.74 16.95
C GLU A 424 -10.79 -40.90 16.72
N ARG A 425 -11.19 -41.53 15.60
CA ARG A 425 -12.60 -41.87 15.32
C ARG A 425 -13.17 -42.85 16.33
N GLU A 426 -12.42 -43.87 16.74
CA GLU A 426 -12.83 -44.81 17.79
C GLU A 426 -13.03 -44.09 19.13
N LEU A 427 -12.12 -43.18 19.51
CA LEU A 427 -12.26 -42.38 20.72
C LEU A 427 -13.45 -41.41 20.67
N VAL A 428 -13.73 -40.81 19.51
CA VAL A 428 -14.91 -39.94 19.31
C VAL A 428 -16.20 -40.75 19.40
N LYS A 429 -16.29 -41.89 18.71
CA LYS A 429 -17.45 -42.80 18.79
C LYS A 429 -17.68 -43.30 20.21
N ALA A 430 -16.62 -43.64 20.95
CA ALA A 430 -16.73 -44.06 22.35
C ALA A 430 -17.24 -42.92 23.26
N ARG A 431 -16.84 -41.67 23.00
CA ARG A 431 -17.36 -40.50 23.71
C ARG A 431 -18.82 -40.21 23.35
N GLU A 432 -19.20 -40.32 22.08
CA GLU A 432 -20.58 -40.12 21.62
C GLU A 432 -21.53 -41.18 22.19
N VAL A 433 -21.12 -42.45 22.21
CA VAL A 433 -21.90 -43.55 22.83
C VAL A 433 -22.05 -43.32 24.33
N ALA A 434 -20.97 -42.95 25.03
CA ALA A 434 -21.04 -42.63 26.47
C ALA A 434 -21.93 -41.41 26.78
N GLU A 435 -21.96 -40.43 25.88
CA GLU A 435 -22.85 -39.27 26.01
C GLU A 435 -24.32 -39.64 25.71
N GLN A 436 -24.57 -40.49 24.71
CA GLN A 436 -25.92 -40.99 24.42
C GLN A 436 -26.47 -41.88 25.52
N THR A 437 -25.68 -42.80 26.09
CA THR A 437 -26.13 -43.62 27.23
C THR A 437 -26.50 -42.75 28.43
N ARG A 438 -25.73 -41.67 28.68
CA ARG A 438 -26.05 -40.71 29.74
C ARG A 438 -27.35 -39.92 29.47
N ARG A 439 -27.64 -39.60 28.20
CA ARG A 439 -28.89 -38.93 27.80
C ARG A 439 -30.08 -39.89 27.90
N ASP A 440 -29.93 -41.13 27.46
CA ASP A 440 -30.98 -42.16 27.49
C ASP A 440 -31.34 -42.59 28.92
N GLU A 441 -30.36 -42.64 29.83
CA GLU A 441 -30.62 -42.88 31.26
C GLU A 441 -31.45 -41.74 31.88
N GLN A 442 -31.11 -40.48 31.58
CA GLN A 442 -31.88 -39.31 32.02
C GLN A 442 -33.30 -39.30 31.44
N ASP A 443 -33.47 -39.79 30.21
CA ASP A 443 -34.75 -39.79 29.51
C ASP A 443 -35.65 -40.97 29.95
N LYS A 444 -35.06 -42.12 30.30
CA LYS A 444 -35.75 -43.24 30.94
C LYS A 444 -36.21 -42.89 32.35
N GLU A 445 -35.39 -42.16 33.12
CA GLU A 445 -35.76 -41.69 34.46
C GLU A 445 -36.95 -40.70 34.40
N ARG A 446 -36.98 -39.83 33.38
CA ARG A 446 -38.13 -38.93 33.10
C ARG A 446 -39.40 -39.67 32.66
N ARG A 447 -39.28 -40.77 31.89
CA ARG A 447 -40.42 -41.59 31.46
C ARG A 447 -40.99 -42.44 32.60
N ALA A 448 -40.14 -43.03 33.44
CA ALA A 448 -40.56 -43.82 34.60
C ALA A 448 -41.39 -42.99 35.61
N VAL A 449 -41.04 -41.73 35.83
CA VAL A 449 -41.82 -40.80 36.66
C VAL A 449 -43.18 -40.47 36.05
N ARG A 450 -43.29 -40.43 34.71
CA ARG A 450 -44.55 -40.21 33.98
C ARG A 450 -45.48 -41.43 33.99
N GLU A 451 -44.91 -42.63 33.97
CA GLU A 451 -45.66 -43.89 33.88
C GLU A 451 -46.17 -44.37 35.24
N ALA A 452 -45.47 -44.04 36.34
CA ALA A 452 -45.89 -44.35 37.70
C ALA A 452 -47.16 -43.60 38.19
N GLN A 453 -47.70 -42.64 37.42
CA GLN A 453 -48.93 -41.89 37.75
C GLN A 453 -50.22 -42.40 37.05
N ARG A 454 -50.20 -43.55 36.36
CA ARG A 454 -51.39 -44.12 35.69
C ARG A 454 -51.95 -45.34 36.44
N PRO A 455 -53.22 -45.33 36.91
CA PRO A 455 -53.81 -46.49 37.58
C PRO A 455 -54.28 -47.56 36.55
N PRO A 456 -54.10 -48.87 36.81
CA PRO A 456 -54.37 -49.91 35.83
C PRO A 456 -55.85 -50.34 35.80
N LYS A 457 -56.38 -50.57 34.59
CA LYS A 457 -57.75 -51.05 34.32
C LYS A 457 -57.69 -52.53 33.88
N ARG A 458 -58.67 -53.30 34.37
CA ARG A 458 -58.82 -54.76 34.27
C ARG A 458 -58.91 -55.29 32.83
N GLU A 459 -58.39 -56.51 32.66
CA GLU A 459 -58.48 -57.37 31.48
C GLU A 459 -59.93 -57.74 31.11
N ILE A 460 -60.19 -57.82 29.80
CA ILE A 460 -61.29 -58.59 29.21
C ILE A 460 -60.70 -59.42 28.08
N VAL A 461 -60.94 -60.72 28.15
CA VAL A 461 -60.68 -61.73 27.13
C VAL A 461 -61.91 -61.81 26.23
N GLU A 462 -61.75 -61.84 24.91
CA GLU A 462 -62.74 -62.48 24.04
C GLU A 462 -62.14 -62.98 22.72
N ASN A 463 -62.51 -64.22 22.39
CA ASN A 463 -62.25 -64.95 21.16
C ASN A 463 -62.91 -64.29 19.94
N SER A 464 -62.32 -64.45 18.75
CA SER A 464 -62.87 -65.29 17.66
C SER A 464 -62.30 -64.93 16.28
N GLU A 465 -62.32 -65.94 15.41
CA GLU A 465 -61.77 -66.06 14.07
C GLU A 465 -62.36 -65.09 13.02
N ILE A 466 -61.84 -65.20 11.78
CA ILE A 466 -62.40 -64.75 10.47
C ILE A 466 -61.77 -63.43 9.95
N ASP A 467 -60.86 -63.49 8.96
CA ASP A 467 -61.21 -63.53 7.53
C ASP A 467 -60.02 -63.25 6.59
N SER A 468 -60.08 -63.94 5.44
CA SER A 468 -59.60 -63.58 4.10
C SER A 468 -58.24 -62.89 3.86
N ASP A 469 -57.30 -63.74 3.46
CA ASP A 469 -56.44 -63.57 2.28
C ASP A 469 -57.03 -62.62 1.20
N TRP A 470 -56.39 -61.47 0.95
CA TRP A 470 -56.41 -60.85 -0.37
C TRP A 470 -55.20 -59.94 -0.64
N ARG A 471 -54.47 -60.35 -1.70
CA ARG A 471 -53.60 -59.58 -2.61
C ARG A 471 -52.13 -59.40 -2.26
N LYS A 472 -51.36 -60.38 -2.74
CA LYS A 472 -50.29 -60.12 -3.70
C LYS A 472 -50.80 -59.33 -4.91
N ASN A 473 -50.18 -58.19 -5.18
CA ASN A 473 -49.29 -58.00 -6.34
C ASN A 473 -48.37 -56.81 -6.08
#